data_AF-A0A966AP16-F1
#
_entry.id   AF-A0A966AP16-F1
#
_cell.length_a   1.000
_cell.length_b   1.000
_cell.length_c   1.000
_cell.angle_alpha   90.00
_cell.angle_beta   90.00
_cell.angle_gamma   90.00
#
_symmetry.space_group_name_H-M   'P 1'
#
loop_
_entity.id
_entity.type
_entity.pdbx_description
1 polymer ?
#
loop_
_entity_poly.entity_id
_entity_poly.type
_entity_poly.pdbx_seq_one_letter_code
_entity_poly.pdbx_strand_id
1 'polypeptide(L)'
;MGELRNDRLLRALLREPVDRTPVWIMRQAGRYLPEYRETRQRAGSFLTLCSTPELACEVTLQPLARFPLDAAILFSDILTVPAAMGMELKFTEGEGPSFPGPLRSAA
;
A
#
# COMPACT_ATOMS: atom_id res chain seq x y z
N MET A 1 4.42 19.21 13.95
CA MET A 1 4.26 17.75 13.81
C MET A 1 3.55 17.28 15.06
N GLY A 2 2.37 16.67 14.93
CA GLY A 2 1.58 16.24 16.09
C GLY A 2 2.24 15.06 16.81
N GLU A 3 2.01 14.98 18.12
CA GLU A 3 2.43 13.87 18.95
C GLU A 3 1.70 12.58 18.54
N LEU A 4 2.42 11.45 18.48
CA LEU A 4 1.87 10.17 18.08
C LEU A 4 1.06 9.56 19.24
N ARG A 5 -0.26 9.43 19.07
CA ARG A 5 -1.16 8.93 20.12
C ARG A 5 -1.12 7.40 20.35
N ASN A 6 -0.64 6.65 19.35
CA ASN A 6 -0.48 5.19 19.44
C ASN A 6 0.89 4.82 18.86
N ASP A 7 1.79 4.38 19.73
CA ASP A 7 3.18 4.01 19.41
C ASP A 7 3.46 2.51 19.65
N ARG A 8 2.43 1.70 19.91
CA ARG A 8 2.59 0.28 20.28
C ARG A 8 3.41 -0.51 19.26
N LEU A 9 3.17 -0.30 17.96
CA LEU A 9 3.93 -0.98 16.91
C LEU A 9 5.43 -0.66 17.02
N LEU A 10 5.79 0.61 17.20
CA LEU A 10 7.17 1.06 17.27
C LEU A 10 7.88 0.44 18.49
N ARG A 11 7.24 0.55 19.66
CA ARG A 11 7.74 -0.01 20.93
C ARG A 11 7.92 -1.52 20.84
N ALA A 12 6.94 -2.25 20.31
CA ALA A 12 7.03 -3.69 20.16
C ALA A 12 8.18 -4.11 19.22
N LEU A 13 8.37 -3.42 18.09
CA LEU A 13 9.49 -3.67 17.15
C LEU A 13 10.86 -3.39 17.79
N LEU A 14 10.93 -2.40 18.69
CA LEU A 14 12.12 -2.07 19.47
C LEU A 14 12.32 -2.96 20.71
N ARG A 15 11.39 -3.90 20.96
CA ARG A 15 11.36 -4.78 22.15
C ARG A 15 11.16 -4.05 23.47
N GLU A 16 10.49 -2.91 23.43
CA GLU A 16 10.06 -2.18 24.62
C GLU A 16 8.73 -2.75 25.14
N PRO A 17 8.42 -2.62 26.46
CA PRO A 17 7.15 -3.07 27.01
C PRO A 17 5.96 -2.38 26.33
N VAL A 18 4.84 -3.09 26.16
CA VAL A 18 3.57 -2.55 25.63
C VAL A 18 2.40 -3.06 26.46
N ASP A 19 1.29 -2.34 26.46
CA ASP A 19 0.05 -2.69 27.18
C ASP A 19 -0.71 -3.85 26.52
N ARG A 20 -0.56 -4.02 25.20
CA ARG A 20 -1.07 -5.15 24.42
C ARG A 20 -0.23 -5.36 23.16
N THR A 21 -0.25 -6.57 22.61
CA THR A 21 0.41 -6.86 21.33
C THR A 21 -0.22 -6.03 20.20
N PRO A 22 0.55 -5.21 19.46
CA PRO A 22 0.03 -4.42 18.34
C PRO A 22 -0.32 -5.30 17.14
N VAL A 23 -1.33 -4.91 16.37
CA VAL A 23 -1.73 -5.62 15.15
C VAL A 23 -1.90 -4.70 13.94
N TRP A 24 -1.41 -5.17 12.80
CA TRP A 24 -1.70 -4.68 11.46
C TRP A 24 -1.70 -5.88 10.51
N ILE A 25 -2.28 -5.74 9.31
CA ILE A 25 -2.46 -6.88 8.39
C ILE A 25 -1.85 -6.54 7.04
N MET A 26 -1.01 -7.43 6.50
CA MET A 26 -0.52 -7.32 5.14
C MET A 26 -1.68 -7.24 4.15
N ARG A 27 -1.66 -6.25 3.26
CA ARG A 27 -2.76 -5.95 2.33
C ARG A 27 -4.10 -5.62 3.02
N GLN A 28 -4.05 -4.95 4.18
CA GLN A 28 -5.25 -4.40 4.83
C GLN A 28 -6.07 -3.47 3.93
N ALA A 29 -5.43 -2.69 3.06
CA ALA A 29 -6.11 -1.96 1.99
C ALA A 29 -6.21 -2.86 0.75
N GLY A 30 -7.38 -3.42 0.47
CA GLY A 30 -7.52 -4.36 -0.65
C GLY A 30 -8.93 -4.79 -0.98
N ARG A 31 -9.03 -5.64 -2.01
CA ARG A 31 -10.28 -6.09 -2.65
C ARG A 31 -11.28 -6.80 -1.72
N TYR A 32 -10.92 -7.14 -0.48
CA TYR A 32 -11.90 -7.68 0.46
C TYR A 32 -12.83 -6.60 1.03
N LEU A 33 -12.44 -5.32 0.94
CA LEU A 33 -13.25 -4.16 1.30
C LEU A 33 -14.08 -3.67 0.12
N PRO A 34 -15.41 -3.53 0.25
CA PRO A 34 -16.27 -2.93 -0.79
C PRO A 34 -15.84 -1.53 -1.22
N GLU A 35 -15.54 -0.63 -0.28
CA GLU A 35 -15.12 0.76 -0.52
C GLU A 35 -13.76 0.87 -1.24
N TYR A 36 -12.89 -0.14 -1.05
CA TYR A 36 -11.67 -0.26 -1.83
C TYR A 36 -12.02 -0.52 -3.30
N ARG A 37 -12.97 -1.42 -3.59
CA ARG A 37 -13.40 -1.74 -4.96
C ARG A 37 -14.01 -0.53 -5.65
N GLU A 38 -14.79 0.28 -4.92
CA GLU A 38 -15.37 1.53 -5.43
C GLU A 38 -14.28 2.55 -5.79
N THR A 39 -13.31 2.74 -4.90
CA THR A 39 -12.16 3.64 -5.14
C THR A 39 -11.29 3.15 -6.28
N ARG A 40 -11.07 1.84 -6.36
CA ARG A 40 -10.37 1.16 -7.44
C ARG A 40 -11.03 1.42 -8.79
N GLN A 41 -12.36 1.37 -8.86
CA GLN A 41 -13.12 1.67 -10.08
C GLN A 41 -13.00 3.14 -10.47
N ARG A 42 -13.13 4.07 -9.50
CA ARG A 42 -12.94 5.52 -9.74
C ARG A 42 -11.53 5.85 -10.26
N ALA A 43 -10.51 5.13 -9.81
CA ALA A 43 -9.13 5.31 -10.25
C ALA A 43 -8.86 4.79 -11.69
N GLY A 44 -9.70 3.88 -12.21
CA GLY A 44 -9.55 3.26 -13.54
C GLY A 44 -8.41 2.25 -13.66
N SER A 45 -7.20 2.53 -13.17
CA SER A 45 -6.03 1.65 -13.27
C SER A 45 -5.26 1.55 -11.96
N PHE A 46 -4.44 0.48 -11.81
CA PHE A 46 -3.71 0.21 -10.54
C PHE A 46 -2.62 1.24 -10.32
N LEU A 47 -1.89 1.54 -11.39
CA LEU A 47 -0.90 2.59 -11.40
C LEU A 47 -1.50 3.96 -11.07
N THR A 48 -2.67 4.30 -11.63
CA THR A 48 -3.37 5.55 -11.29
C THR A 48 -3.72 5.59 -9.80
N LEU A 49 -4.23 4.48 -9.24
CA LEU A 49 -4.54 4.41 -7.82
C LEU A 49 -3.30 4.61 -6.93
N CYS A 50 -2.14 4.05 -7.32
CA CYS A 50 -0.88 4.21 -6.59
C CYS A 50 -0.22 5.58 -6.78
N SER A 51 -0.44 6.24 -7.92
CA SER A 51 0.22 7.52 -8.30
C SER A 51 -0.59 8.77 -7.97
N THR A 52 -1.88 8.63 -7.64
CA THR A 52 -2.72 9.74 -7.15
C THR A 52 -2.71 9.78 -5.62
N PRO A 53 -2.02 10.76 -4.98
CA PRO A 53 -1.86 10.80 -3.53
C PRO A 53 -3.17 10.77 -2.75
N GLU A 54 -4.20 11.45 -3.25
CA GLU A 54 -5.52 11.53 -2.60
C GLU A 54 -6.19 10.15 -2.56
N LEU A 55 -6.14 9.40 -3.67
CA LEU A 55 -6.74 8.08 -3.76
C LEU A 55 -5.92 7.04 -2.98
N ALA A 56 -4.58 7.12 -3.03
CA ALA A 56 -3.69 6.26 -2.26
C ALA A 56 -3.88 6.47 -0.75
N CYS A 57 -4.02 7.72 -0.31
CA CYS A 57 -4.34 8.08 1.06
C CYS A 57 -5.71 7.51 1.46
N GLU A 58 -6.74 7.72 0.62
CA GLU A 58 -8.09 7.21 0.88
C GLU A 58 -8.08 5.70 1.14
N VAL A 59 -7.52 4.89 0.23
CA VAL A 59 -7.50 3.43 0.41
C VAL A 59 -6.62 2.98 1.58
N THR A 60 -5.57 3.74 1.92
CA THR A 60 -4.73 3.47 3.10
C THR A 60 -5.52 3.62 4.40
N LEU A 61 -6.45 4.58 4.45
CA LEU A 61 -7.23 4.89 5.65
C LEU A 61 -8.49 4.03 5.82
N GLN A 62 -9.05 3.47 4.74
CA GLN A 62 -10.26 2.63 4.78
C GLN A 62 -10.23 1.51 5.85
N PRO A 63 -9.14 0.74 6.04
CA PRO A 63 -9.10 -0.33 7.04
C PRO A 63 -9.16 0.20 8.47
N LEU A 64 -8.60 1.39 8.72
CA LEU A 64 -8.59 2.04 10.04
C LEU A 64 -9.98 2.56 10.44
N ALA A 65 -10.86 2.81 9.47
CA ALA A 65 -12.25 3.16 9.73
C ALA A 65 -13.09 1.94 10.19
N ARG A 66 -12.65 0.71 9.88
CA ARG A 66 -13.34 -0.54 10.25
C ARG A 66 -12.75 -1.23 11.46
N PHE A 67 -11.43 -1.19 11.58
CA PHE A 67 -10.69 -2.01 12.53
C PHE A 67 -9.73 -1.13 13.34
N PRO A 68 -9.64 -1.33 14.67
CA PRO A 68 -8.73 -0.58 15.52
C PRO A 68 -7.28 -1.11 15.42
N LEU A 69 -6.72 -1.09 14.20
CA LEU A 69 -5.34 -1.49 13.92
C LEU A 69 -4.36 -0.49 14.53
N ASP A 70 -3.18 -0.97 14.92
CA ASP A 70 -2.15 -0.14 15.55
C ASP A 70 -1.22 0.54 14.53
N ALA A 71 -1.39 0.28 13.22
CA ALA A 71 -0.62 0.93 12.17
C ALA A 71 -1.36 1.01 10.82
N ALA A 72 -0.93 1.99 10.03
CA ALA A 72 -1.21 2.08 8.61
C ALA A 72 0.02 1.64 7.81
N ILE A 73 -0.19 1.05 6.65
CA ILE A 73 0.86 0.82 5.66
C ILE A 73 0.52 1.58 4.39
N LEU A 74 1.49 2.32 3.85
CA LEU A 74 1.33 3.08 2.61
C LEU A 74 0.82 2.17 1.49
N PHE A 75 -0.28 2.58 0.85
CA PHE A 75 -0.72 1.94 -0.38
C PHE A 75 0.17 2.38 -1.55
N SER A 76 0.98 1.44 -2.04
CA SER A 76 1.86 1.61 -3.19
C SER A 76 2.19 0.23 -3.80
N ASP A 77 3.08 0.20 -4.78
CA ASP A 77 3.57 -1.02 -5.40
C ASP A 77 5.11 -1.07 -5.40
N ILE A 78 5.67 -2.25 -5.19
CA ILE A 78 7.13 -2.44 -5.15
C ILE A 78 7.80 -2.16 -6.52
N LEU A 79 7.05 -2.27 -7.62
CA LEU A 79 7.53 -2.03 -8.98
C LEU A 79 7.51 -0.56 -9.39
N THR A 80 7.10 0.34 -8.49
CA THR A 80 7.23 1.80 -8.70
C THR A 80 8.67 2.23 -8.93
N VAL A 81 9.66 1.56 -8.32
CA VAL A 81 11.08 1.87 -8.49
C VAL A 81 11.56 1.59 -9.93
N PRO A 82 11.41 0.38 -10.50
CA PRO A 82 11.69 0.12 -11.91
C PRO A 82 10.95 1.06 -12.88
N ALA A 83 9.69 1.39 -12.61
CA ALA A 83 8.92 2.33 -13.42
C ALA A 83 9.55 3.73 -13.41
N ALA A 84 9.99 4.21 -12.24
CA ALA A 84 10.72 5.47 -12.11
C ALA A 84 12.11 5.44 -12.78
N MET A 85 12.72 4.26 -12.93
CA MET A 85 13.95 4.05 -13.70
C MET A 85 13.72 4.03 -15.22
N GLY A 86 12.48 4.24 -15.68
CA GLY A 86 12.12 4.28 -17.11
C GLY A 86 11.71 2.94 -17.70
N MET A 87 11.55 1.89 -16.89
CA MET A 87 11.05 0.60 -17.39
C MET A 87 9.53 0.66 -17.60
N GLU A 88 9.07 0.21 -18.76
CA GLU A 88 7.63 0.14 -19.08
C GLU A 88 6.93 -0.93 -18.24
N LEU A 89 6.19 -0.53 -17.21
CA LEU A 89 5.43 -1.41 -16.35
C LEU A 89 3.98 -1.55 -16.85
N LYS A 90 3.57 -2.77 -17.24
CA LYS A 90 2.20 -3.09 -17.66
C LYS A 90 1.49 -3.90 -16.59
N PHE A 91 0.23 -3.55 -16.32
CA PHE A 91 -0.69 -4.37 -15.53
C PHE A 91 -1.79 -4.90 -16.45
N THR A 92 -1.63 -6.13 -16.91
CA THR A 92 -2.68 -6.82 -17.68
C THR A 92 -3.63 -7.51 -16.71
N GLU A 93 -4.94 -7.33 -16.92
CA GLU A 93 -5.95 -7.95 -16.07
C GLU A 93 -5.83 -9.48 -16.14
N GLY A 94 -5.75 -10.13 -14.97
CA GLY A 94 -5.61 -11.59 -14.87
C GLY A 94 -4.18 -12.13 -14.99
N GLU A 95 -3.24 -11.39 -15.56
CA GLU A 95 -1.86 -11.87 -15.81
C GLU A 95 -0.83 -11.35 -14.79
N GLY A 96 -1.15 -10.24 -14.11
CA GLY A 96 -0.23 -9.57 -13.19
C GLY A 96 0.68 -8.55 -13.88
N PRO A 97 1.67 -7.99 -13.16
CA PRO A 97 2.57 -7.00 -13.71
C PRO A 97 3.61 -7.64 -14.65
N SER A 98 3.95 -6.95 -15.74
CA SER A 98 5.00 -7.36 -16.67
C SER A 98 5.84 -6.18 -17.16
N PHE A 99 7.08 -6.48 -17.53
CA PHE A 99 7.98 -5.56 -18.24
C PHE A 99 8.20 -6.12 -19.65
N PRO A 100 7.74 -5.43 -20.72
CA PRO A 100 7.97 -5.88 -22.11
C PRO A 100 9.47 -5.94 -22.47
N GLY A 101 10.26 -5.02 -21.91
CA GLY A 101 11.72 -4.98 -22.04
C GLY A 101 12.42 -5.27 -20.72
N PRO A 102 12.48 -6.53 -20.26
CA PRO A 102 13.23 -6.87 -19.05
C PRO A 102 14.73 -6.66 -19.27
N LEU A 103 15.46 -6.27 -18.24
CA LEU A 103 16.92 -6.09 -18.31
C LEU A 103 17.60 -7.43 -18.62
N ARG A 104 18.45 -7.45 -19.65
CA ARG A 104 19.17 -8.66 -20.13
C ARG A 104 20.68 -8.60 -19.98
N SER A 105 21.24 -7.41 -19.75
CA SER A 105 22.67 -7.19 -19.55
C SER A 105 22.90 -6.05 -18.57
N ALA A 106 24.11 -5.97 -18.02
CA ALA A 106 24.56 -4.77 -17.33
C ALA A 106 24.66 -3.58 -18.31
N ALA A 107 24.60 -2.37 -17.76
CA ALA A 107 24.82 -1.11 -18.48
C ALA A 107 26.32 -0.86 -18.75
#